data_AF-A0A8J4F5Y3-F1
#
_entry.id   AF-A0A8J4F5Y3-F1
#
_cell.length_a   1.000
_cell.length_b   1.000
_cell.length_c   1.000
_cell.angle_alpha   90.00
_cell.angle_beta   90.00
_cell.angle_gamma   90.00
#
_symmetry.space_group_name_H-M   'P 1'
#
loop_
_entity.id
_entity.type
_entity.pdbx_description
1 polymer ?
#
loop_
_entity_poly.entity_id
_entity_poly.type
_entity_poly.pdbx_seq_one_letter_code
_entity_poly.pdbx_strand_id
1 'polypeptide(L)'
;QCLGGYPKEDDFANVREWCKNNDPKGLDEAEHFVRVLDLVPHAKLRLQVLDIRHHFDENLARTTQLASAIKSACDSLLQSWAWRKLLRELLEFGNELNKHRPQDVAKGFKASSFHKIVDVKAFDGSWSMLEIVVESMLLDGPHGQRHVDDIISLEEKFTAAGAVDVKALLDDVAEMQKSLNVVKKFLDCVGVGAVRQAGASSGPNSLETIFLLYLPCTQQEEAQTNGTQPSMGLLRNWTELFSRYTAE
;
A
#
# COMPACT_ATOMS: atom_id res chain seq x y z
N GLN A 1 -6.26 -16.45 10.17
CA GLN A 1 -4.87 -16.34 9.65
C GLN A 1 -4.20 -17.71 9.64
N CYS A 2 -4.12 -18.38 8.49
CA CYS A 2 -3.58 -19.75 8.38
C CYS A 2 -2.09 -19.87 8.72
N LEU A 3 -1.33 -18.77 8.68
CA LEU A 3 0.09 -18.75 9.04
C LEU A 3 0.35 -18.74 10.56
N GLY A 4 -0.61 -18.27 11.37
CA GLY A 4 -0.47 -18.20 12.83
C GLY A 4 -0.46 -19.58 13.50
N GLY A 5 -1.10 -20.56 12.87
CA GLY A 5 -1.11 -21.97 13.29
C GLY A 5 -0.26 -22.89 12.41
N TYR A 6 0.69 -22.34 11.64
CA TYR A 6 1.54 -23.17 10.78
C TYR A 6 2.42 -24.09 11.64
N PRO A 7 2.46 -25.41 11.38
CA PRO A 7 3.20 -26.37 12.20
C PRO A 7 4.71 -26.06 12.27
N LYS A 8 5.37 -26.46 13.35
CA LYS A 8 6.82 -26.33 13.50
C LYS A 8 7.53 -27.46 12.77
N GLU A 9 8.81 -27.27 12.48
CA GLU A 9 9.64 -28.30 11.82
C GLU A 9 9.66 -29.64 12.58
N ASP A 10 9.61 -29.60 13.91
CA ASP A 10 9.53 -30.80 14.76
C ASP A 10 8.23 -31.57 14.53
N ASP A 11 7.09 -30.88 14.33
CA ASP A 11 5.80 -31.52 14.06
C ASP A 11 5.86 -32.31 12.75
N PHE A 12 6.45 -31.73 11.70
CA PHE A 12 6.69 -32.42 10.42
C PHE A 12 7.62 -33.62 10.59
N ALA A 13 8.69 -33.50 11.38
CA ALA A 13 9.61 -34.59 11.65
C ALA A 13 8.92 -35.76 12.38
N ASN A 14 8.15 -35.46 13.42
CA ASN A 14 7.44 -36.44 14.22
C ASN A 14 6.40 -37.21 13.40
N VAL A 15 5.57 -36.51 12.62
CA VAL A 15 4.56 -37.15 11.76
C VAL A 15 5.22 -37.99 10.66
N ARG A 16 6.31 -37.51 10.04
CA ARG A 16 7.07 -38.30 9.06
C ARG A 16 7.66 -39.56 9.66
N GLU A 17 8.19 -39.50 10.88
CA GLU A 17 8.76 -40.66 11.55
C GLU A 17 7.69 -41.68 11.92
N TRP A 18 6.56 -41.22 12.49
CA TRP A 18 5.45 -42.08 12.85
C TRP A 18 4.86 -42.82 11.63
N CYS A 19 4.71 -42.13 10.50
CA CYS A 19 4.20 -42.72 9.25
C CYS A 19 5.14 -43.76 8.61
N LYS A 20 6.40 -43.90 9.05
CA LYS A 20 7.28 -44.97 8.54
C LYS A 20 6.84 -46.35 9.03
N ASN A 21 6.25 -46.41 10.22
CA ASN A 21 5.92 -47.66 10.90
C ASN A 21 4.41 -47.90 11.05
N ASN A 22 3.57 -46.92 10.71
CA ASN A 22 2.13 -46.95 10.92
C ASN A 22 1.35 -46.46 9.67
N ASP A 23 0.10 -46.90 9.53
CA ASP A 23 -0.81 -46.42 8.48
C ASP A 23 -1.20 -44.95 8.76
N PRO A 24 -0.99 -44.00 7.82
CA PRO A 24 -1.41 -42.61 7.95
C PRO A 24 -2.89 -42.39 8.30
N LYS A 25 -3.78 -43.37 8.09
CA LYS A 25 -5.18 -43.31 8.53
C LYS A 25 -5.37 -43.29 10.05
N GLY A 26 -4.35 -43.67 10.81
CA GLY A 26 -4.37 -43.63 12.28
C GLY A 26 -3.94 -42.30 12.90
N LEU A 27 -3.56 -41.32 12.07
CA LEU A 27 -3.26 -39.96 12.52
C LEU A 27 -4.54 -39.27 13.01
N ASP A 28 -4.41 -38.41 14.02
CA ASP A 28 -5.49 -37.52 14.39
C ASP A 28 -5.66 -36.37 13.37
N GLU A 29 -6.68 -35.54 13.53
CA GLU A 29 -6.98 -34.46 12.58
C GLU A 29 -5.84 -33.43 12.47
N ALA A 30 -5.14 -33.14 13.57
CA ALA A 30 -4.05 -32.18 13.59
C ALA A 30 -2.79 -32.74 12.89
N GLU A 31 -2.42 -33.98 13.19
CA GLU A 31 -1.31 -34.68 12.55
C GLU A 31 -1.59 -34.93 11.07
N HIS A 32 -2.84 -35.23 10.71
CA HIS A 32 -3.27 -35.33 9.32
C HIS A 32 -3.09 -34.01 8.57
N PHE A 33 -3.43 -32.87 9.19
CA PHE A 33 -3.16 -31.55 8.62
C PHE A 33 -1.66 -31.30 8.39
N VAL A 34 -0.80 -31.63 9.37
CA VAL A 34 0.67 -31.56 9.21
C VAL A 34 1.13 -32.44 8.04
N ARG A 35 0.60 -33.66 7.94
CA ARG A 35 0.93 -34.60 6.86
C ARG A 35 0.55 -34.04 5.49
N VAL A 36 -0.63 -33.45 5.35
CA VAL A 36 -1.08 -32.83 4.09
C VAL A 36 -0.16 -31.67 3.70
N LEU A 37 0.24 -30.82 4.66
CA LEU A 37 1.18 -29.73 4.40
C LEU A 37 2.56 -30.21 4.01
N ASP A 38 3.06 -31.30 4.59
CA ASP A 38 4.37 -31.90 4.28
C ASP A 38 4.47 -32.38 2.83
N LEU A 39 3.35 -32.87 2.29
CA LEU A 39 3.26 -33.33 0.89
C LEU A 39 3.28 -32.17 -0.12
N VAL A 40 3.03 -30.93 0.31
CA VAL A 40 2.99 -29.77 -0.58
C VAL A 40 4.37 -29.10 -0.61
N PRO A 41 5.07 -29.08 -1.77
CA PRO A 41 6.36 -28.43 -1.88
C PRO A 41 6.27 -26.95 -1.56
N HIS A 42 7.13 -26.50 -0.63
CA HIS A 42 7.18 -25.12 -0.18
C HIS A 42 5.83 -24.60 0.36
N ALA A 43 5.05 -25.45 1.04
CA ALA A 43 3.72 -25.11 1.57
C ALA A 43 3.67 -23.76 2.29
N LYS A 44 4.62 -23.51 3.20
CA LYS A 44 4.74 -22.23 3.93
C LYS A 44 4.84 -21.02 2.99
N LEU A 45 5.72 -21.08 1.99
CA LEU A 45 5.90 -19.99 1.03
C LEU A 45 4.65 -19.79 0.17
N ARG A 46 3.99 -20.88 -0.25
CA ARG A 46 2.73 -20.81 -1.01
C ARG A 46 1.63 -20.09 -0.21
N LEU A 47 1.48 -20.44 1.07
CA LEU A 47 0.53 -19.78 1.97
C LEU A 47 0.86 -18.31 2.18
N GLN A 48 2.14 -17.96 2.35
CA GLN A 48 2.57 -16.56 2.43
C GLN A 48 2.25 -15.78 1.16
N VAL A 49 2.52 -16.34 -0.02
CA VAL A 49 2.21 -15.67 -1.29
C VAL A 49 0.71 -15.52 -1.50
N LEU A 50 -0.10 -16.51 -1.10
CA LEU A 50 -1.55 -16.41 -1.13
C LEU A 50 -2.08 -15.28 -0.25
N ASP A 51 -1.57 -15.17 0.98
CA ASP A 51 -1.94 -14.11 1.93
C ASP A 51 -1.52 -12.72 1.41
N ILE A 52 -0.31 -12.61 0.87
CA ILE A 52 0.18 -11.38 0.23
C ILE A 52 -0.73 -11.01 -0.93
N ARG A 53 -1.03 -11.95 -1.84
CA ARG A 53 -1.90 -11.71 -2.99
C ARG A 53 -3.28 -11.23 -2.57
N HIS A 54 -3.86 -11.80 -1.51
CA HIS A 54 -5.20 -11.44 -1.04
C HIS A 54 -5.29 -9.96 -0.65
N HIS A 55 -4.26 -9.42 -0.01
CA HIS A 55 -4.24 -8.03 0.50
C HIS A 55 -3.46 -7.06 -0.39
N PHE A 56 -2.80 -7.53 -1.46
CA PHE A 56 -1.85 -6.72 -2.22
C PHE A 56 -2.53 -5.51 -2.88
N ASP A 57 -3.65 -5.72 -3.55
CA ASP A 57 -4.34 -4.66 -4.29
C ASP A 57 -4.88 -3.58 -3.34
N GLU A 58 -5.45 -3.97 -2.20
CA GLU A 58 -5.93 -3.05 -1.17
C GLU A 58 -4.79 -2.22 -0.58
N ASN A 59 -3.69 -2.89 -0.19
CA ASN A 59 -2.52 -2.21 0.37
C ASN A 59 -1.88 -1.25 -0.64
N LEU A 60 -1.72 -1.68 -1.89
CA LEU A 60 -1.17 -0.85 -2.96
C LEU A 60 -2.05 0.36 -3.23
N ALA A 61 -3.37 0.17 -3.33
CA ALA A 61 -4.32 1.26 -3.55
C ALA A 61 -4.26 2.28 -2.42
N ARG A 62 -4.32 1.82 -1.17
CA ARG A 62 -4.24 2.67 0.02
C ARG A 62 -2.94 3.46 0.07
N THR A 63 -1.78 2.80 -0.06
CA THR A 63 -0.47 3.47 -0.05
C THR A 63 -0.34 4.47 -1.19
N THR A 64 -0.82 4.13 -2.39
CA THR A 64 -0.77 5.02 -3.55
C THR A 64 -1.64 6.25 -3.35
N GLN A 65 -2.85 6.09 -2.78
CA GLN A 65 -3.75 7.20 -2.48
C GLN A 65 -3.13 8.18 -1.48
N LEU A 66 -2.56 7.67 -0.39
CA LEU A 66 -1.89 8.50 0.63
C LEU A 66 -0.69 9.26 0.07
N ALA A 67 0.16 8.59 -0.72
CA ALA A 67 1.30 9.22 -1.38
C ALA A 67 0.85 10.28 -2.41
N SER A 68 -0.23 10.00 -3.15
CA SER A 68 -0.81 10.92 -4.13
C SER A 68 -1.37 12.18 -3.48
N ALA A 69 -2.02 12.06 -2.31
CA ALA A 69 -2.52 13.20 -1.56
C ALA A 69 -1.39 14.18 -1.19
N ILE A 70 -0.29 13.67 -0.62
CA ILE A 70 0.90 14.46 -0.30
C ILE A 70 1.47 15.12 -1.56
N LYS A 71 1.69 14.32 -2.62
CA LYS A 71 2.26 14.82 -3.88
C LYS A 71 1.41 15.93 -4.49
N SER A 72 0.10 15.72 -4.55
CA SER A 72 -0.86 16.68 -5.12
C SER A 72 -0.85 18.01 -4.36
N ALA A 73 -0.78 17.98 -3.03
CA ALA A 73 -0.67 19.19 -2.22
C ALA A 73 0.65 19.93 -2.49
N CYS A 74 1.78 19.22 -2.51
CA CYS A 74 3.09 19.81 -2.81
C CYS A 74 3.13 20.44 -4.21
N ASP A 75 2.69 19.71 -5.24
CA ASP A 75 2.67 20.19 -6.62
C ASP A 75 1.79 21.44 -6.75
N SER A 76 0.60 21.42 -6.15
CA SER A 76 -0.35 22.55 -6.22
C SER A 76 0.21 23.80 -5.56
N LEU A 77 0.91 23.66 -4.42
CA LEU A 77 1.57 24.77 -3.74
C LEU A 77 2.71 25.37 -4.56
N LEU A 78 3.58 24.51 -5.11
CA LEU A 78 4.75 24.93 -5.88
C LEU A 78 4.38 25.59 -7.20
N GLN A 79 3.30 25.11 -7.82
CA GLN A 79 2.79 25.65 -9.08
C GLN A 79 1.93 26.90 -8.89
N SER A 80 1.27 27.06 -7.74
CA SER A 80 0.41 28.22 -7.47
C SER A 80 1.19 29.53 -7.55
N TRP A 81 0.82 30.37 -8.52
CA TRP A 81 1.34 31.73 -8.64
C TRP A 81 0.79 32.61 -7.52
N ALA A 82 -0.50 32.47 -7.20
CA ALA A 82 -1.17 33.25 -6.18
C ALA A 82 -0.55 33.03 -4.79
N TRP A 83 -0.22 31.77 -4.45
CA TRP A 83 0.52 31.47 -3.22
C TRP A 83 1.88 32.18 -3.17
N ARG A 84 2.65 32.12 -4.26
CA ARG A 84 3.96 32.81 -4.34
C ARG A 84 3.82 34.33 -4.22
N LYS A 85 2.74 34.90 -4.75
CA LYS A 85 2.42 36.32 -4.59
C LYS A 85 2.08 36.66 -3.13
N LEU A 86 1.23 35.87 -2.47
CA LEU A 86 0.93 36.05 -1.05
C LEU A 86 2.21 36.06 -0.20
N LEU A 87 3.13 35.11 -0.43
CA LEU A 87 4.40 35.06 0.29
C LEU A 87 5.29 36.28 0.03
N ARG A 88 5.24 36.84 -1.19
CA ARG A 88 5.97 38.05 -1.54
C ARG A 88 5.41 39.26 -0.80
N GLU A 89 4.09 39.46 -0.84
CA GLU A 89 3.46 40.59 -0.14
C GLU A 89 3.68 40.48 1.37
N LEU A 90 3.55 39.28 1.96
CA LEU A 90 3.88 39.05 3.37
C LEU A 90 5.34 39.41 3.70
N LEU A 91 6.29 39.09 2.82
CA LEU A 91 7.70 39.44 3.01
C LEU A 91 7.93 40.95 2.91
N GLU A 92 7.30 41.62 1.94
CA GLU A 92 7.39 43.06 1.73
C GLU A 92 6.81 43.82 2.92
N PHE A 93 5.56 43.51 3.31
CA PHE A 93 4.94 44.07 4.52
C PHE A 93 5.77 43.77 5.78
N GLY A 94 6.29 42.54 5.91
CA GLY A 94 7.13 42.16 7.04
C GLY A 94 8.43 42.96 7.13
N ASN A 95 9.05 43.26 5.98
CA ASN A 95 10.23 44.12 5.90
C ASN A 95 9.87 45.57 6.26
N GLU A 96 8.76 46.10 5.75
CA GLU A 96 8.25 47.45 6.06
C GLU A 96 8.02 47.63 7.56
N LEU A 97 7.29 46.70 8.19
CA LEU A 97 7.02 46.73 9.63
C LEU A 97 8.31 46.69 10.47
N ASN A 98 9.36 46.05 9.96
CA ASN A 98 10.62 45.85 10.67
C ASN A 98 11.73 46.82 10.31
N LYS A 99 11.47 47.85 9.48
CA LYS A 99 12.46 48.85 9.06
C LYS A 99 13.20 49.56 10.21
N HIS A 100 12.59 49.62 11.38
CA HIS A 100 13.16 50.23 12.57
C HIS A 100 14.22 49.36 13.28
N ARG A 101 14.37 48.09 12.90
CA ARG A 101 15.44 47.22 13.42
C ARG A 101 16.68 47.34 12.53
N PRO A 102 17.90 47.36 13.11
CA PRO A 102 19.16 47.46 12.36
C PRO A 102 19.53 46.17 11.58
N GLN A 103 18.55 45.32 11.28
CA GLN A 103 18.76 44.06 10.58
C GLN A 103 18.63 44.26 9.07
N ASP A 104 19.44 43.53 8.29
CA ASP A 104 19.36 43.52 6.84
C ASP A 104 17.96 43.14 6.34
N VAL A 105 17.55 43.74 5.21
CA VAL A 105 16.28 43.44 4.52
C VAL A 105 16.18 41.93 4.29
N ALA A 106 15.12 41.31 4.82
CA ALA A 106 14.94 39.87 4.73
C ALA A 106 14.63 39.47 3.28
N LYS A 107 15.27 38.40 2.82
CA LYS A 107 15.02 37.79 1.50
C LYS A 107 13.98 36.67 1.55
N GLY A 108 13.50 36.32 2.73
CA GLY A 108 12.52 35.27 2.98
C GLY A 108 12.30 35.04 4.47
N PHE A 109 11.30 34.23 4.81
CA PHE A 109 10.97 33.84 6.17
C PHE A 109 10.74 32.33 6.24
N LYS A 110 10.90 31.74 7.43
CA LYS A 110 10.63 30.33 7.67
C LYS A 110 9.13 30.07 7.65
N ALA A 111 8.67 28.95 7.10
CA ALA A 111 7.25 28.56 7.15
C ALA A 111 6.71 28.45 8.60
N SER A 112 7.56 28.09 9.56
CA SER A 112 7.21 28.10 10.99
C SER A 112 6.85 29.49 11.52
N SER A 113 7.12 30.56 10.78
CA SER A 113 6.69 31.92 11.12
C SER A 113 5.23 32.21 10.78
N PHE A 114 4.52 31.37 10.01
CA PHE A 114 3.13 31.63 9.62
C PHE A 114 2.22 31.85 10.84
N HIS A 115 2.38 31.04 11.89
CA HIS A 115 1.59 31.22 13.12
C HIS A 115 1.79 32.64 13.70
N LYS A 116 3.00 33.20 13.61
CA LYS A 116 3.30 34.54 14.12
C LYS A 116 2.68 35.62 13.25
N ILE A 117 2.65 35.42 11.93
CA ILE A 117 2.09 36.37 10.97
C ILE A 117 0.58 36.56 11.24
N VAL A 118 -0.13 35.47 11.54
CA VAL A 118 -1.55 35.51 11.91
C VAL A 118 -1.79 36.32 13.20
N ASP A 119 -0.83 36.27 14.14
CA ASP A 119 -0.93 36.98 15.41
C ASP A 119 -0.58 38.48 15.33
N VAL A 120 0.07 38.94 14.24
CA VAL A 120 0.43 40.36 14.07
C VAL A 120 -0.83 41.14 13.69
N LYS A 121 -1.16 42.15 14.51
CA LYS A 121 -2.30 43.04 14.29
C LYS A 121 -1.89 44.51 14.19
N ALA A 122 -2.74 45.29 13.54
CA ALA A 122 -2.69 46.74 13.59
C ALA A 122 -2.81 47.26 15.03
N PHE A 123 -2.42 48.52 15.25
CA PHE A 123 -2.38 49.14 16.58
C PHE A 123 -3.73 49.13 17.31
N ASP A 124 -4.83 49.23 16.57
CA ASP A 124 -6.20 49.21 17.07
C ASP A 124 -6.78 47.77 17.17
N GLY A 125 -6.02 46.76 16.74
CA GLY A 125 -6.41 45.36 16.77
C GLY A 125 -7.50 44.96 15.78
N SER A 126 -7.92 45.87 14.90
CA SER A 126 -9.07 45.68 14.00
C SER A 126 -8.74 44.80 12.80
N TRP A 127 -7.51 44.89 12.30
CA TRP A 127 -7.01 44.09 11.18
C TRP A 127 -5.71 43.39 11.54
N SER A 128 -5.59 42.13 11.15
CA SER A 128 -4.34 41.37 11.14
C SER A 128 -3.50 41.70 9.92
N MET A 129 -2.20 41.44 10.00
CA MET A 129 -1.28 41.58 8.88
C MET A 129 -1.72 40.72 7.68
N LEU A 130 -2.23 39.51 7.94
CA LEU A 130 -2.72 38.64 6.89
C LEU A 130 -3.97 39.20 6.21
N GLU A 131 -4.94 39.73 6.97
CA GLU A 131 -6.14 40.37 6.41
C GLU A 131 -5.77 41.60 5.55
N ILE A 132 -4.82 42.42 5.99
CA ILE A 132 -4.33 43.57 5.21
C ILE A 132 -3.68 43.12 3.90
N VAL A 133 -2.88 42.05 3.93
CA VAL A 133 -2.24 41.52 2.72
C VAL A 133 -3.26 40.89 1.78
N VAL A 134 -4.25 40.17 2.29
CA VAL A 134 -5.32 39.61 1.44
C VAL A 134 -6.13 40.73 0.79
N GLU A 135 -6.45 41.81 1.53
CA GLU A 135 -7.11 42.99 0.98
C GLU A 135 -6.26 43.67 -0.11
N SER A 136 -4.96 43.82 0.12
CA SER A 136 -3.99 44.30 -0.89
C SER A 136 -4.04 43.44 -2.16
N MET A 137 -4.07 42.11 -2.04
CA MET A 137 -4.18 41.20 -3.17
C MET A 137 -5.53 41.33 -3.92
N LEU A 138 -6.63 41.57 -3.22
CA LEU A 138 -7.96 41.79 -3.80
C LEU A 138 -8.03 43.09 -4.60
N LEU A 139 -7.35 44.14 -4.11
CA LEU A 139 -7.27 45.44 -4.75
C LEU A 139 -6.29 45.47 -5.94
N ASP A 140 -5.43 44.45 -6.11
CA ASP A 140 -4.47 44.34 -7.21
C ASP A 140 -5.13 43.92 -8.54
N GLY A 141 -5.91 44.84 -9.10
CA GLY A 141 -6.47 44.76 -10.44
C GLY A 141 -7.68 43.82 -10.59
N PRO A 142 -8.14 43.61 -11.83
CA PRO A 142 -9.38 42.87 -12.12
C PRO A 142 -9.31 41.36 -11.85
N HIS A 143 -8.15 40.85 -11.43
CA HIS A 143 -7.91 39.43 -11.16
C HIS A 143 -7.65 39.12 -9.68
N GLY A 144 -7.67 40.12 -8.79
CA GLY A 144 -7.44 39.94 -7.35
C GLY A 144 -8.28 38.83 -6.73
N GLN A 145 -9.58 38.83 -7.00
CA GLN A 145 -10.51 37.79 -6.53
C GLN A 145 -10.07 36.38 -6.96
N ARG A 146 -9.67 36.20 -8.23
CA ARG A 146 -9.24 34.89 -8.74
C ARG A 146 -8.00 34.38 -8.00
N HIS A 147 -7.07 35.27 -7.65
CA HIS A 147 -5.89 34.86 -6.89
C HIS A 147 -6.24 34.38 -5.49
N VAL A 148 -7.20 35.01 -4.83
CA VAL A 148 -7.69 34.57 -3.52
C VAL A 148 -8.43 33.25 -3.64
N ASP A 149 -9.30 33.10 -4.63
CA ASP A 149 -10.00 31.84 -4.91
C ASP A 149 -9.02 30.68 -5.19
N ASP A 150 -7.95 30.94 -5.97
CA ASP A 150 -6.89 29.97 -6.24
C ASP A 150 -6.19 29.52 -4.95
N ILE A 151 -5.95 30.42 -4.00
CA ILE A 151 -5.34 30.08 -2.70
C ILE A 151 -6.32 29.24 -1.86
N ILE A 152 -7.59 29.64 -1.80
CA ILE A 152 -8.64 28.89 -1.07
C ILE A 152 -8.77 27.47 -1.63
N SER A 153 -8.70 27.30 -2.95
CA SER A 153 -8.76 25.99 -3.60
C SER A 153 -7.65 25.01 -3.17
N LEU A 154 -6.56 25.50 -2.56
CA LEU A 154 -5.49 24.65 -2.03
C LEU A 154 -5.91 23.96 -0.72
N GLU A 155 -6.82 24.54 0.04
CA GLU A 155 -7.19 24.09 1.40
C GLU A 155 -7.58 22.60 1.44
N GLU A 156 -8.38 22.14 0.47
CA GLU A 156 -8.82 20.75 0.39
C GLU A 156 -7.63 19.78 0.26
N LYS A 157 -6.68 20.11 -0.63
CA LYS A 157 -5.49 19.28 -0.87
C LYS A 157 -4.57 19.27 0.36
N PHE A 158 -4.43 20.40 1.03
CA PHE A 158 -3.64 20.50 2.25
C PHE A 158 -4.27 19.77 3.43
N THR A 159 -5.61 19.79 3.54
CA THR A 159 -6.34 19.03 4.55
C THR A 159 -6.16 17.53 4.33
N ALA A 160 -6.29 17.06 3.09
CA ALA A 160 -6.06 15.66 2.73
C ALA A 160 -4.61 15.23 3.02
N ALA A 161 -3.62 16.04 2.63
CA ALA A 161 -2.21 15.74 2.88
C ALA A 161 -1.84 15.81 4.37
N GLY A 162 -2.42 16.76 5.12
CA GLY A 162 -2.19 16.95 6.56
C GLY A 162 -2.75 15.83 7.43
N ALA A 163 -3.73 15.08 6.92
CA ALA A 163 -4.26 13.88 7.59
C ALA A 163 -3.37 12.64 7.41
N VAL A 164 -2.36 12.68 6.53
CA VAL A 164 -1.49 11.54 6.26
C VAL A 164 -0.40 11.44 7.34
N ASP A 165 -0.39 10.32 8.07
CA ASP A 165 0.78 9.94 8.86
C ASP A 165 1.88 9.42 7.93
N VAL A 166 2.85 10.29 7.66
CA VAL A 166 3.99 9.99 6.78
C VAL A 166 4.82 8.81 7.31
N LYS A 167 4.92 8.64 8.63
CA LYS A 167 5.68 7.52 9.20
C LYS A 167 4.96 6.21 8.94
N ALA A 168 3.67 6.15 9.21
CA ALA A 168 2.86 4.97 8.93
C ALA A 168 2.92 4.59 7.43
N LEU A 169 2.84 5.59 6.54
CA LEU A 169 2.98 5.39 5.10
C LEU A 169 4.35 4.77 4.71
N LEU A 170 5.44 5.22 5.33
CA LEU A 170 6.76 4.65 5.09
C LEU A 170 6.89 3.22 5.61
N ASP A 171 6.31 2.94 6.78
CA ASP A 171 6.28 1.60 7.36
C ASP A 171 5.47 0.64 6.47
N ASP A 172 4.35 1.09 5.90
CA ASP A 172 3.54 0.34 4.94
C ASP A 172 4.31 -0.01 3.66
N VAL A 173 5.00 0.97 3.08
CA VAL A 173 5.84 0.76 1.89
C VAL A 173 6.95 -0.25 2.19
N ALA A 174 7.59 -0.15 3.36
CA ALA A 174 8.63 -1.09 3.77
C ALA A 174 8.07 -2.50 3.94
N GLU A 175 6.86 -2.64 4.49
CA GLU A 175 6.21 -3.95 4.64
C GLU A 175 5.86 -4.56 3.28
N MET A 176 5.28 -3.79 2.36
CA MET A 176 5.03 -4.26 0.99
C MET A 176 6.31 -4.71 0.28
N GLN A 177 7.43 -4.00 0.47
CA GLN A 177 8.73 -4.41 -0.07
C GLN A 177 9.20 -5.75 0.51
N LYS A 178 9.02 -5.98 1.81
CA LYS A 178 9.31 -7.29 2.42
C LYS A 178 8.41 -8.38 1.85
N SER A 179 7.11 -8.12 1.71
CA SER A 179 6.15 -9.06 1.11
C SER A 179 6.57 -9.44 -0.32
N LEU A 180 6.94 -8.47 -1.16
CA LEU A 180 7.43 -8.72 -2.51
C LEU A 180 8.73 -9.54 -2.53
N ASN A 181 9.62 -9.35 -1.54
CA ASN A 181 10.79 -10.21 -1.40
C ASN A 181 10.44 -11.67 -1.06
N VAL A 182 9.35 -11.92 -0.33
CA VAL A 182 8.83 -13.28 -0.10
C VAL A 182 8.30 -13.89 -1.40
N VAL A 183 7.53 -13.11 -2.18
CA VAL A 183 7.07 -13.55 -3.51
C VAL A 183 8.26 -13.87 -4.42
N LYS A 184 9.28 -13.03 -4.44
CA LYS A 184 10.51 -13.30 -5.19
C LYS A 184 11.18 -14.61 -4.77
N LYS A 185 11.38 -14.83 -3.46
CA LYS A 185 11.92 -16.09 -2.93
C LYS A 185 11.08 -17.29 -3.35
N PHE A 186 9.75 -17.17 -3.32
CA PHE A 186 8.86 -18.22 -3.79
C PHE A 186 9.07 -18.51 -5.29
N LEU A 187 9.16 -17.48 -6.13
CA LEU A 187 9.42 -17.64 -7.56
C LEU A 187 10.80 -18.25 -7.83
N ASP A 188 11.81 -17.93 -7.02
CA ASP A 188 13.15 -18.53 -7.10
C ASP A 188 13.11 -20.02 -6.70
N CYS A 189 12.39 -20.39 -5.64
CA CYS A 189 12.21 -21.78 -5.20
C CYS A 189 11.40 -22.62 -6.19
N VAL A 190 10.38 -22.02 -6.80
CA VAL A 190 9.52 -22.68 -7.81
C VAL A 190 10.16 -22.61 -9.20
N GLY A 191 11.25 -21.86 -9.36
CA GLY A 191 11.81 -21.41 -10.62
C GLY A 191 11.73 -22.44 -11.74
N VAL A 192 11.15 -22.03 -12.87
CA VAL A 192 11.52 -22.15 -14.31
C VAL A 192 12.50 -23.27 -14.78
N GLY A 193 13.21 -23.97 -13.90
CA GLY A 193 13.98 -25.20 -14.16
C GLY A 193 13.17 -26.50 -14.23
N ALA A 194 11.92 -26.55 -13.75
CA ALA A 194 11.10 -27.77 -13.84
C ALA A 194 10.63 -28.09 -15.28
N VAL A 195 10.51 -27.08 -16.15
CA VAL A 195 10.06 -27.27 -17.55
C VAL A 195 11.17 -27.86 -18.44
N ARG A 196 12.44 -27.86 -18.01
CA ARG A 196 13.54 -28.44 -18.81
C ARG A 196 13.82 -29.92 -18.52
N GLN A 197 13.40 -30.47 -17.38
CA GLN A 197 13.65 -31.88 -17.05
C GLN A 197 12.44 -32.81 -17.24
N ALA A 198 11.24 -32.27 -17.49
CA ALA A 198 10.08 -33.07 -17.89
C ALA A 198 10.08 -33.47 -19.40
N GLY A 199 11.14 -33.15 -20.13
CA GLY A 199 11.31 -33.50 -21.55
C GLY A 199 12.04 -34.81 -21.82
N ALA A 200 12.52 -35.52 -20.79
CA ALA A 200 13.24 -36.78 -20.98
C ALA A 200 12.89 -37.78 -19.87
N SER A 201 12.19 -38.85 -20.24
CA SER A 201 11.95 -40.08 -19.47
C SER A 201 11.02 -40.00 -18.25
N SER A 202 9.71 -40.10 -18.47
CA SER A 202 8.82 -41.16 -17.93
C SER A 202 7.35 -40.73 -17.98
N GLY A 203 6.44 -41.72 -18.02
CA GLY A 203 5.08 -41.62 -18.58
C GLY A 203 4.10 -40.64 -17.89
N PRO A 204 2.95 -40.36 -18.55
CA PRO A 204 2.00 -39.34 -18.14
C PRO A 204 1.04 -39.90 -17.08
N ASN A 205 1.49 -40.07 -15.83
CA ASN A 205 0.60 -40.49 -14.74
C ASN A 205 1.02 -39.86 -13.40
N SER A 206 0.76 -38.57 -13.23
CA SER A 206 0.30 -38.07 -11.93
C SER A 206 -0.41 -36.74 -12.12
N LEU A 207 -1.61 -36.64 -11.55
CA LEU A 207 -2.33 -35.38 -11.39
C LEU A 207 -1.51 -34.34 -10.59
N GLU A 208 -0.40 -34.76 -9.95
CA GLU A 208 0.53 -33.91 -9.22
C GLU A 208 1.25 -32.88 -10.11
N THR A 209 1.62 -33.24 -11.34
CA THR A 209 2.32 -32.28 -12.23
C THR A 209 1.38 -31.17 -12.70
N ILE A 210 0.08 -31.45 -12.82
CA ILE A 210 -0.94 -30.47 -13.20
C ILE A 210 -1.33 -29.59 -11.98
N PHE A 211 -1.37 -30.16 -10.78
CA PHE A 211 -1.70 -29.42 -9.54
C PHE A 211 -0.65 -28.37 -9.16
N LEU A 212 0.61 -28.59 -9.55
CA LEU A 212 1.71 -27.63 -9.28
C LEU A 212 1.70 -26.40 -10.21
N LEU A 213 1.03 -26.47 -11.36
CA LEU A 213 1.01 -25.42 -12.39
C LEU A 213 -0.29 -24.62 -12.43
N TYR A 214 -1.40 -25.15 -11.93
CA TYR A 214 -2.70 -24.48 -11.96
C TYR A 214 -3.06 -23.88 -10.60
N LEU A 215 -2.50 -22.70 -10.33
CA LEU A 215 -3.18 -21.68 -9.53
C LEU A 215 -3.64 -20.59 -10.51
N PRO A 216 -4.78 -20.77 -11.21
CA PRO A 216 -5.23 -19.75 -12.14
C PRO A 216 -5.58 -18.47 -11.37
N CYS A 217 -5.09 -17.39 -11.95
CA CYS A 217 -5.46 -16.03 -11.63
C CYS A 217 -7.00 -15.90 -11.63
N THR A 218 -7.49 -15.15 -10.66
CA THR A 218 -8.87 -14.72 -10.38
C THR A 218 -9.74 -14.46 -11.62
N GLN A 219 -11.04 -14.71 -11.47
CA GLN A 219 -12.15 -14.46 -12.40
C GLN A 219 -11.89 -13.46 -13.53
N GLN A 220 -11.98 -13.93 -14.79
CA GLN A 220 -12.70 -13.28 -15.89
C GLN A 220 -12.67 -14.17 -17.14
N GLU A 221 -13.77 -14.85 -17.44
CA GLU A 221 -14.38 -14.97 -18.77
C GLU A 221 -15.67 -15.81 -18.66
N GLU A 222 -16.80 -15.12 -18.48
CA GLU A 222 -18.07 -15.63 -18.99
C GLU A 222 -18.00 -15.56 -20.52
N ALA A 223 -17.82 -16.70 -21.18
CA ALA A 223 -18.15 -16.85 -22.59
C ALA A 223 -18.65 -18.28 -22.84
N GLN A 224 -19.90 -18.34 -23.30
CA GLN A 224 -20.64 -19.53 -23.69
C GLN A 224 -19.83 -20.42 -24.64
N THR A 225 -19.81 -21.74 -24.41
CA THR A 225 -19.90 -22.75 -25.49
C THR A 225 -20.15 -24.15 -24.91
N ASN A 226 -21.03 -24.87 -25.59
CA ASN A 226 -21.53 -26.20 -25.26
C ASN A 226 -20.45 -27.30 -25.36
N GLY A 227 -20.56 -28.31 -24.49
CA GLY A 227 -20.10 -29.68 -24.80
C GLY A 227 -18.96 -30.23 -23.94
N THR A 228 -19.32 -31.15 -23.05
CA THR A 228 -18.50 -32.23 -22.47
C THR A 228 -17.44 -31.83 -21.42
N GLN A 229 -17.83 -31.88 -20.14
CA GLN A 229 -16.98 -31.68 -18.96
C GLN A 229 -16.01 -32.85 -18.71
N PRO A 230 -14.74 -32.60 -18.34
CA PRO A 230 -13.98 -33.46 -17.44
C PRO A 230 -14.22 -33.05 -15.97
N SER A 231 -14.30 -34.03 -15.08
CA SER A 231 -14.71 -33.89 -13.68
C SER A 231 -13.77 -33.00 -12.84
N MET A 232 -14.26 -31.82 -12.46
CA MET A 232 -13.66 -30.84 -11.53
C MET A 232 -13.88 -31.21 -10.05
N GLY A 233 -13.53 -32.43 -9.64
CA GLY A 233 -13.81 -32.94 -8.28
C GLY A 233 -12.83 -32.51 -7.19
N LEU A 234 -11.56 -32.26 -7.52
CA LEU A 234 -10.49 -32.05 -6.53
C LEU A 234 -10.12 -30.58 -6.29
N LEU A 235 -10.31 -29.70 -7.28
CA LEU A 235 -10.03 -28.27 -7.16
C LEU A 235 -11.08 -27.53 -6.31
N ARG A 236 -12.35 -27.96 -6.35
CA ARG A 236 -13.40 -27.41 -5.46
C ARG A 236 -13.04 -27.59 -3.98
N ASN A 237 -12.38 -28.70 -3.65
CA ASN A 237 -12.12 -29.06 -2.27
C ASN A 237 -11.08 -28.15 -1.60
N TRP A 238 -10.07 -27.64 -2.33
CA TRP A 238 -9.05 -26.78 -1.73
C TRP A 238 -9.58 -25.37 -1.42
N THR A 239 -10.36 -24.77 -2.31
CA THR A 239 -11.04 -23.49 -2.05
C THR A 239 -12.15 -23.63 -1.01
N GLU A 240 -12.89 -24.74 -1.00
CA GLU A 240 -13.92 -24.99 0.03
C GLU A 240 -13.31 -25.27 1.41
N LEU A 241 -12.20 -26.01 1.50
CA LEU A 241 -11.47 -26.23 2.76
C LEU A 241 -10.90 -24.92 3.30
N PHE A 242 -10.38 -24.05 2.41
CA PHE A 242 -9.89 -22.73 2.82
C PHE A 242 -11.03 -21.80 3.26
N SER A 243 -12.13 -21.72 2.50
CA SER A 243 -13.29 -20.90 2.86
C SER A 243 -13.97 -21.37 4.15
N ARG A 244 -13.98 -22.68 4.43
CA ARG A 244 -14.51 -23.21 5.71
C ARG A 244 -13.64 -22.86 6.91
N TYR A 245 -12.33 -22.71 6.73
CA TYR A 245 -11.40 -22.37 7.80
C TYR A 245 -11.26 -20.84 8.04
N THR A 246 -11.70 -20.01 7.10
CA THR A 246 -11.69 -18.54 7.23
C THR A 246 -13.05 -17.94 7.59
N ALA A 247 -14.10 -18.76 7.69
CA ALA A 247 -15.48 -18.34 7.96
C ALA A 247 -15.94 -18.55 9.42
N GLU A 248 -15.01 -18.90 10.32
CA GLU A 248 -15.17 -18.85 11.79
C GLU A 248 -14.16 -17.86 12.39
#